data_AF-A0A2D3L9F0-F1
#
_entry.id   AF-A0A2D3L9F0-F1
#
_cell.length_a   1.000
_cell.length_b   1.000
_cell.length_c   1.000
_cell.angle_alpha   90.00
_cell.angle_beta   90.00
_cell.angle_gamma   90.00
#
_symmetry.space_group_name_H-M   'P 1'
#
loop_
_entity.id
_entity.type
_entity.pdbx_description
1 polymer ?
#
loop_
_entity_poly.entity_id
_entity_poly.type
_entity_poly.pdbx_seq_one_letter_code
_entity_poly.pdbx_strand_id
1 'polypeptide(L)'
;MASDKSRKRVAKKYGDMPDKWDDWHVRLPDPKDQIRVIDLYHKSGSMSKSEFVRARLLGEHFKVITVDKSAVEYYRKLTEIAAEVHKIGVNYNQVVRFLHITERETTTQTLLQELILLTKELIALQEKTVSLTIDYRER
;
A
#
# COMPACT_ATOMS: atom_id res chain seq x y z
N MET A 1 -43.81 -46.70 -23.52
CA MET A 1 -42.88 -47.23 -22.49
C MET A 1 -41.57 -46.47 -22.60
N ALA A 2 -41.03 -45.93 -21.51
CA ALA A 2 -39.64 -45.44 -21.41
C ALA A 2 -39.33 -45.10 -19.93
N SER A 3 -38.91 -46.09 -19.14
CA SER A 3 -38.44 -45.85 -17.77
C SER A 3 -36.91 -45.89 -17.75
N ASP A 4 -36.26 -44.73 -17.70
CA ASP A 4 -34.85 -44.64 -17.31
C ASP A 4 -34.68 -43.89 -15.98
N LYS A 5 -34.36 -44.67 -14.95
CA LYS A 5 -33.89 -44.20 -13.65
C LYS A 5 -32.54 -44.86 -13.33
N SER A 6 -31.46 -44.48 -14.03
CA SER A 6 -30.11 -44.87 -13.60
C SER A 6 -29.03 -43.80 -13.73
N ARG A 7 -29.15 -42.71 -12.93
CA ARG A 7 -27.95 -41.96 -12.50
C ARG A 7 -27.12 -42.83 -11.55
N LYS A 8 -26.27 -43.69 -12.11
CA LYS A 8 -25.26 -44.47 -11.36
C LYS A 8 -24.42 -43.51 -10.52
N ARG A 9 -24.55 -43.56 -9.20
CA ARG A 9 -23.70 -42.79 -8.28
C ARG A 9 -22.35 -43.49 -8.18
N VAL A 10 -21.27 -42.71 -8.31
CA VAL A 10 -19.89 -43.19 -8.13
C VAL A 10 -19.69 -43.57 -6.65
N ALA A 11 -18.81 -44.54 -6.37
CA ALA A 11 -18.39 -44.86 -5.01
C ALA A 11 -17.73 -43.62 -4.34
N LYS A 12 -17.76 -43.54 -3.00
CA LYS A 12 -17.05 -42.49 -2.26
C LYS A 12 -15.56 -42.56 -2.62
N LYS A 13 -15.00 -41.44 -3.06
CA LYS A 13 -13.73 -41.37 -3.82
C LYS A 13 -12.45 -41.43 -2.95
N TYR A 14 -12.60 -41.37 -1.64
CA TYR A 14 -11.53 -41.15 -0.68
C TYR A 14 -11.44 -42.30 0.33
N GLY A 15 -10.28 -42.45 0.97
CA GLY A 15 -10.13 -43.17 2.24
C GLY A 15 -10.60 -42.31 3.42
N ASP A 16 -9.70 -42.03 4.36
CA ASP A 16 -9.97 -41.34 5.64
C ASP A 16 -10.46 -39.88 5.58
N MET A 17 -10.75 -39.31 4.39
CA MET A 17 -11.28 -37.96 4.29
C MET A 17 -12.49 -37.82 3.35
N PRO A 18 -13.37 -36.81 3.54
CA PRO A 18 -14.62 -36.87 3.16
C PRO A 18 -14.91 -36.08 1.84
N ASP A 19 -16.11 -36.29 1.28
CA ASP A 19 -16.78 -35.39 0.32
C ASP A 19 -17.97 -34.76 1.07
N LYS A 20 -18.07 -33.41 1.08
CA LYS A 20 -19.01 -32.55 1.86
C LYS A 20 -19.11 -32.69 3.39
N TRP A 21 -18.62 -33.77 3.97
CA TRP A 21 -18.89 -34.22 5.34
C TRP A 21 -18.70 -33.21 6.50
N ASP A 22 -17.77 -32.26 6.43
CA ASP A 22 -17.58 -31.20 7.45
C ASP A 22 -18.19 -29.84 7.02
N ASP A 23 -19.25 -29.86 6.20
CA ASP A 23 -20.09 -28.69 5.87
C ASP A 23 -20.72 -28.08 7.16
N TRP A 24 -20.01 -27.15 7.82
CA TRP A 24 -20.52 -26.38 8.96
C TRP A 24 -21.17 -25.06 8.51
N HIS A 25 -22.50 -24.97 8.60
CA HIS A 25 -23.24 -23.73 8.35
C HIS A 25 -23.40 -22.88 9.61
N VAL A 26 -22.38 -22.07 9.92
CA VAL A 26 -22.48 -21.03 10.95
C VAL A 26 -23.39 -19.90 10.46
N ARG A 27 -24.47 -19.63 11.20
CA ARG A 27 -25.28 -18.41 11.10
C ARG A 27 -25.10 -17.61 12.38
N LEU A 28 -24.78 -16.33 12.27
CA LEU A 28 -24.70 -15.42 13.41
C LEU A 28 -26.11 -14.84 13.66
N PRO A 29 -26.66 -14.93 14.89
CA PRO A 29 -28.04 -14.51 15.15
C PRO A 29 -28.20 -12.99 15.25
N ASP A 30 -27.16 -12.24 15.64
CA ASP A 30 -27.14 -10.77 15.58
C ASP A 30 -26.52 -10.31 14.24
N PRO A 31 -27.23 -9.52 13.42
CA PRO A 31 -26.67 -8.86 12.24
C PRO A 31 -25.41 -8.03 12.52
N LYS A 32 -25.25 -7.46 13.72
CA LYS A 32 -24.06 -6.69 14.12
C LYS A 32 -22.81 -7.56 14.16
N ASP A 33 -22.90 -8.77 14.71
CA ASP A 33 -21.79 -9.71 14.72
C ASP A 33 -21.49 -10.23 13.31
N GLN A 34 -22.51 -10.40 12.47
CA GLN A 34 -22.28 -10.75 11.06
C GLN A 34 -21.54 -9.65 10.29
N ILE A 35 -21.88 -8.37 10.51
CA ILE A 35 -21.13 -7.23 9.97
C ILE A 35 -19.69 -7.24 10.52
N ARG A 36 -19.52 -7.39 11.83
CA ARG A 36 -18.21 -7.41 12.51
C ARG A 36 -17.28 -8.52 11.99
N VAL A 37 -17.80 -9.71 11.73
CA VAL A 37 -17.05 -10.84 11.16
C VAL A 37 -16.69 -10.60 9.69
N ILE A 38 -17.56 -9.94 8.91
CA ILE A 38 -17.25 -9.51 7.54
C ILE A 38 -16.14 -8.45 7.54
N ASP A 39 -16.19 -7.49 8.45
CA ASP A 39 -15.16 -6.48 8.66
C ASP A 39 -13.79 -7.08 9.01
N LEU A 40 -13.77 -8.07 9.92
CA LEU A 40 -12.56 -8.79 10.31
C LEU A 40 -12.00 -9.64 9.16
N TYR A 41 -12.87 -10.25 8.33
CA TYR A 41 -12.47 -10.91 7.09
C TYR A 41 -11.79 -9.92 6.13
N HIS A 42 -12.39 -8.77 5.86
CA HIS A 42 -11.78 -7.75 4.99
C HIS A 42 -10.46 -7.19 5.55
N LYS A 43 -10.29 -7.14 6.88
CA LYS A 43 -9.03 -6.77 7.56
C LYS A 43 -8.02 -7.92 7.64
N SER A 44 -8.37 -9.15 7.24
CA SER A 44 -7.50 -10.33 7.33
C SER A 44 -6.66 -10.59 6.09
N GLY A 45 -7.13 -10.19 4.90
CA GLY A 45 -6.48 -10.52 3.63
C GLY A 45 -6.57 -12.00 3.21
N SER A 46 -7.31 -12.85 3.94
CA SER A 46 -7.52 -14.25 3.55
C SER A 46 -8.23 -14.35 2.19
N MET A 47 -7.86 -15.37 1.40
CA MET A 47 -8.40 -15.62 0.06
C MET A 47 -9.87 -16.03 0.09
N SER A 48 -10.36 -16.58 1.21
CA SER A 48 -11.78 -16.87 1.39
C SER A 48 -12.29 -16.66 2.82
N LYS A 49 -13.62 -16.46 2.96
CA LYS A 49 -14.29 -16.39 4.25
C LYS A 49 -14.15 -17.68 5.06
N SER A 50 -14.17 -18.84 4.40
CA SER A 50 -14.04 -20.16 5.03
C SER A 50 -12.65 -20.38 5.61
N GLU A 51 -11.60 -19.97 4.87
CA GLU A 51 -10.21 -19.95 5.33
C GLU A 51 -10.02 -19.02 6.52
N PHE A 52 -10.52 -17.79 6.45
CA PHE A 52 -10.48 -16.83 7.57
C PHE A 52 -11.11 -17.40 8.85
N VAL A 53 -12.30 -18.00 8.74
CA VAL A 53 -13.00 -18.64 9.88
C VAL A 53 -12.26 -19.87 10.38
N ARG A 54 -11.73 -20.73 9.50
CA ARG A 54 -10.89 -21.87 9.87
C ARG A 54 -9.67 -21.42 10.68
N ALA A 55 -8.93 -20.42 10.21
CA ALA A 55 -7.78 -19.85 10.92
C ALA A 55 -8.16 -19.29 12.30
N ARG A 56 -9.35 -18.68 12.47
CA ARG A 56 -9.84 -18.26 13.79
C ARG A 56 -10.07 -19.47 14.71
N LEU A 57 -10.77 -20.49 14.22
CA LEU A 57 -11.21 -21.63 15.02
C LEU A 57 -10.06 -22.57 15.40
N LEU A 58 -9.02 -22.65 14.57
CA LEU A 58 -7.80 -23.41 14.86
C LEU A 58 -6.77 -22.62 15.69
N GLY A 59 -7.08 -21.38 16.10
CA GLY A 59 -6.23 -20.57 16.97
C GLY A 59 -4.97 -20.00 16.30
N GLU A 60 -4.94 -19.90 14.97
CA GLU A 60 -3.77 -19.45 14.22
C GLU A 60 -3.38 -18.00 14.58
N HIS A 61 -2.08 -17.76 14.84
CA HIS A 61 -1.58 -16.44 15.21
C HIS A 61 -1.73 -15.42 14.08
N PHE A 62 -2.59 -14.43 14.31
CA PHE A 62 -2.91 -13.41 13.32
C PHE A 62 -2.27 -12.06 13.65
N LYS A 63 -1.43 -11.57 12.73
CA LYS A 63 -0.91 -10.21 12.75
C LYS A 63 -1.78 -9.33 11.86
N VAL A 64 -2.69 -8.55 12.45
CA VAL A 64 -3.34 -7.45 11.71
C VAL A 64 -2.26 -6.44 11.36
N ILE A 65 -1.90 -6.32 10.09
CA ILE A 65 -1.12 -5.18 9.60
C ILE A 65 -2.13 -4.12 9.17
N THR A 66 -2.60 -3.34 10.15
CA THR A 66 -3.44 -2.17 9.89
C THR A 66 -2.60 -1.08 9.24
N VAL A 67 -2.45 -1.19 7.91
CA VAL A 67 -1.82 -0.17 7.09
C VAL A 67 -2.71 1.07 7.10
N ASP A 68 -2.28 2.11 7.82
CA ASP A 68 -2.88 3.43 7.64
C ASP A 68 -2.57 3.92 6.22
N LYS A 69 -3.63 4.10 5.44
CA LYS A 69 -3.55 4.57 4.05
C LYS A 69 -3.06 6.01 3.99
N SER A 70 -3.37 6.81 5.01
CA SER A 70 -2.96 8.21 5.15
C SER A 70 -1.44 8.30 5.28
N ALA A 71 -0.86 7.58 6.23
CA ALA A 71 0.59 7.47 6.42
C ALA A 71 1.30 6.94 5.16
N VAL A 72 0.78 5.90 4.50
CA VAL A 72 1.40 5.37 3.27
C VAL A 72 1.35 6.38 2.12
N GLU A 73 0.24 7.10 1.94
CA GLU A 73 0.16 8.15 0.92
C GLU A 73 1.11 9.32 1.22
N TYR A 74 1.19 9.74 2.50
CA TYR A 74 2.12 10.75 2.99
C TYR A 74 3.58 10.35 2.75
N TYR A 75 4.00 9.16 3.18
CA TYR A 75 5.37 8.67 3.00
C TYR A 75 5.74 8.53 1.51
N ARG A 76 4.81 8.11 0.63
CA ARG A 76 5.03 8.10 -0.82
C ARG A 76 5.32 9.51 -1.35
N LYS A 77 4.45 10.48 -1.07
CA LYS A 77 4.62 11.88 -1.53
C LYS A 77 5.90 12.52 -0.97
N LEU A 78 6.23 12.25 0.29
CA LEU A 78 7.47 12.74 0.90
C LEU A 78 8.72 12.15 0.24
N THR A 79 8.68 10.86 -0.13
CA THR A 79 9.77 10.18 -0.85
C THR A 79 9.95 10.74 -2.26
N GLU A 80 8.85 11.06 -2.94
CA GLU A 80 8.85 11.72 -4.26
C GLU A 80 9.52 13.10 -4.18
N ILE A 81 9.17 13.94 -3.19
CA ILE A 81 9.83 15.24 -2.98
C ILE A 81 11.31 15.08 -2.61
N ALA A 82 11.67 14.10 -1.78
CA ALA A 82 13.07 13.84 -1.44
C ALA A 82 13.91 13.47 -2.69
N ALA A 83 13.32 12.74 -3.64
CA ALA A 83 13.96 12.43 -4.93
C ALA A 83 14.04 13.65 -5.87
N GLU A 84 13.08 14.58 -5.83
CA GLU A 84 13.16 15.87 -6.53
C GLU A 84 14.29 16.75 -5.95
N VAL A 85 14.33 16.90 -4.62
CA VAL A 85 15.39 17.65 -3.89
C VAL A 85 16.78 17.07 -4.18
N HIS A 86 16.94 15.74 -4.23
CA HIS A 86 18.24 15.13 -4.55
C HIS A 86 18.73 15.47 -5.97
N LYS A 87 17.84 15.47 -6.97
CA LYS A 87 18.19 15.87 -8.36
C LYS A 87 18.65 17.32 -8.42
N ILE A 88 17.92 18.23 -7.77
CA ILE A 88 18.29 19.65 -7.68
C ILE A 88 19.64 19.80 -6.98
N GLY A 89 19.89 19.07 -5.89
CA GLY A 89 21.18 19.08 -5.18
C GLY A 89 22.37 18.62 -6.04
N VAL A 90 22.17 17.64 -6.93
CA VAL A 90 23.20 17.23 -7.91
C VAL A 90 23.51 18.36 -8.90
N ASN A 91 22.47 18.98 -9.48
CA ASN A 91 22.62 20.11 -10.42
C ASN A 91 23.28 21.31 -9.74
N TYR A 92 22.84 21.66 -8.52
CA TYR A 92 23.39 22.75 -7.72
C TYR A 92 24.90 22.55 -7.48
N ASN A 93 25.32 21.33 -7.10
CA ASN A 93 26.73 20.99 -6.93
C ASN A 93 27.51 21.02 -8.26
N GLN A 94 26.88 20.76 -9.42
CA GLN A 94 27.53 20.97 -10.72
C GLN A 94 27.75 22.47 -10.99
N VAL A 95 26.73 23.32 -10.82
CA VAL A 95 26.82 24.78 -11.01
C VAL A 95 27.88 25.40 -10.08
N VAL A 96 27.93 25.02 -8.80
CA VAL A 96 28.97 25.48 -7.86
C VAL A 96 30.38 25.09 -8.31
N ARG A 97 30.57 23.87 -8.84
CA ARG A 97 31.89 23.44 -9.36
C ARG A 97 32.27 24.16 -10.65
N PHE A 98 31.31 24.49 -11.53
CA PHE A 98 31.59 25.34 -12.68
C PHE A 98 31.95 26.77 -12.24
N LEU A 99 31.24 27.36 -11.27
CA LEU A 99 31.56 28.68 -10.71
C LEU A 99 33.00 28.73 -10.15
N HIS A 100 33.44 27.69 -9.45
CA HIS A 100 34.78 27.62 -8.88
C HIS A 100 35.92 27.61 -9.92
N ILE A 101 35.64 27.14 -11.14
CA ILE A 101 36.62 26.96 -12.23
C ILE A 101 36.49 28.06 -13.31
N THR A 102 35.45 28.91 -13.24
CA THR A 102 35.14 29.89 -14.29
C THR A 102 35.89 31.21 -14.09
N GLU A 103 36.83 31.50 -15.00
CA GLU A 103 37.58 32.77 -15.05
C GLU A 103 36.85 33.91 -15.79
N ARG A 104 35.76 33.61 -16.52
CA ARG A 104 35.04 34.59 -17.36
C ARG A 104 33.81 35.16 -16.66
N GLU A 105 33.84 36.46 -16.37
CA GLU A 105 32.76 37.18 -15.67
C GLU A 105 31.35 36.94 -16.27
N THR A 106 31.21 37.00 -17.60
CA THR A 106 29.91 36.77 -18.26
C THR A 106 29.37 35.36 -18.05
N THR A 107 30.26 34.35 -18.00
CA THR A 107 29.89 32.97 -17.68
C THR A 107 29.55 32.82 -16.20
N THR A 108 30.29 33.50 -15.31
CA THR A 108 30.00 33.55 -13.87
C THR A 108 28.62 34.16 -13.59
N GLN A 109 28.23 35.24 -14.28
CA GLN A 109 26.91 35.86 -14.14
C GLN A 109 25.78 34.88 -14.52
N THR A 110 25.90 34.15 -15.63
CA THR A 110 24.91 33.13 -16.03
C THR A 110 24.82 31.98 -15.02
N LEU A 111 25.96 31.48 -14.54
CA LEU A 111 25.99 30.40 -13.55
C LEU A 111 25.40 30.84 -12.19
N LEU A 112 25.56 32.10 -11.79
CA LEU A 112 24.90 32.65 -10.60
C LEU A 112 23.38 32.75 -10.77
N GLN A 113 22.89 33.10 -11.97
CA GLN A 113 21.45 33.09 -12.26
C GLN A 113 20.87 31.68 -12.17
N GLU A 114 21.55 30.68 -12.74
CA GLU A 114 21.17 29.26 -12.64
C GLU A 114 21.11 28.79 -11.18
N LEU A 115 22.12 29.16 -10.36
CA LEU A 115 22.15 28.83 -8.94
C LEU A 115 20.97 29.45 -8.17
N ILE A 116 20.57 30.68 -8.51
CA ILE A 116 19.40 31.35 -7.94
C ILE A 116 18.09 30.66 -8.35
N LEU A 117 17.99 30.13 -9.58
CA LEU A 117 16.81 29.35 -10.02
C LEU A 117 16.70 28.04 -9.24
N LEU A 118 17.78 27.25 -9.17
CA LEU A 118 17.82 26.01 -8.39
C LEU A 118 17.52 26.23 -6.90
N THR A 119 17.94 27.38 -6.34
CA THR A 119 17.60 27.78 -4.96
C THR A 119 16.09 28.00 -4.79
N LYS A 120 15.43 28.67 -5.75
CA LYS A 120 13.97 28.90 -5.71
C LYS A 120 13.17 27.61 -5.84
N GLU A 121 13.59 26.69 -6.70
CA GLU A 121 12.96 25.36 -6.81
C GLU A 121 13.07 24.59 -5.49
N LEU A 122 14.25 24.61 -4.85
CA LEU A 122 14.46 23.94 -3.56
C LEU A 122 13.58 24.53 -2.44
N ILE A 123 13.40 25.86 -2.41
CA ILE A 123 12.46 26.53 -1.49
C ILE A 123 11.03 26.08 -1.74
N ALA A 124 10.57 26.07 -3.00
CA ALA A 124 9.21 25.64 -3.35
C ALA A 124 8.94 24.17 -2.99
N LEU A 125 9.93 23.27 -3.13
CA LEU A 125 9.83 21.89 -2.65
C LEU A 125 9.77 21.80 -1.12
N GLN A 126 10.46 22.68 -0.41
CA GLN A 126 10.41 22.73 1.05
C GLN A 126 9.07 23.27 1.57
N GLU A 127 8.49 24.28 0.92
CA GLU A 127 7.11 24.76 1.17
C GLU A 127 6.07 23.65 0.91
N LYS A 128 6.19 22.95 -0.23
CA LYS A 128 5.40 21.75 -0.60
C LYS A 128 5.52 20.65 0.47
N THR A 129 6.70 20.46 1.05
CA THR A 129 6.95 19.50 2.14
C THR A 129 6.28 19.92 3.44
N VAL A 130 6.36 21.20 3.81
CA VAL A 130 5.69 21.74 5.01
C VAL A 130 4.18 21.61 4.89
N SER A 131 3.61 22.01 3.76
CA SER A 131 2.18 21.86 3.45
C SER A 131 1.73 20.39 3.56
N LEU A 132 2.41 19.46 2.88
CA LEU A 132 2.16 18.01 2.98
C LEU A 132 2.23 17.47 4.43
N THR A 133 3.07 18.06 5.28
CA THR A 133 3.22 17.66 6.69
C THR A 133 2.12 18.23 7.58
N ILE A 134 1.56 19.39 7.24
CA ILE A 134 0.38 19.98 7.91
C ILE A 134 -0.88 19.20 7.50
N ASP A 135 -1.09 19.00 6.20
CA ASP A 135 -2.17 18.19 5.60
C ASP A 135 -2.29 16.79 6.20
N TYR A 136 -1.19 16.21 6.69
CA TYR A 136 -1.14 14.89 7.33
C TYR A 136 -1.39 14.94 8.85
N ARG A 137 -1.16 16.08 9.51
CA ARG A 137 -1.40 16.29 10.94
C ARG A 137 -2.82 16.75 11.28
N GLU A 138 -3.52 17.31 10.30
CA GLU A 138 -4.92 17.79 10.43
C GLU A 138 -5.96 16.71 10.06
N ARG A 139 -5.54 15.44 9.93
CA ARG A 139 -6.36 14.26 9.58
C ARG A 139 -6.46 13.25 10.71
#